data_AF-A0A803MHJ9-F1
#
_entry.id   AF-A0A803MHJ9-F1
#
_cell.length_a   1.000
_cell.length_b   1.000
_cell.length_c   1.000
_cell.angle_alpha   90.00
_cell.angle_beta   90.00
_cell.angle_gamma   90.00
#
_symmetry.space_group_name_H-M   'P 1'
#
loop_
_entity.id
_entity.type
_entity.pdbx_description
1 polymer ?
#
loop_
_entity_poly.entity_id
_entity_poly.type
_entity_poly.pdbx_seq_one_letter_code
_entity_poly.pdbx_strand_id
1 'polypeptide(L)'
;MDMFDSCINPPQTEPLKPEIRSNDNLNDEDIFGSSINLEESHIKEGYKDGYRDGLTLGKQEGYEVGLKHGFESGEELGFYRGLVDVWTSVIRVDPNFFSSRVKKSIHQIQELLEKYPIMDHEDESKDDILKELRLKFRATCASLGVKLEYEGYPKMSDSHIY
;
A
#
# COMPACT_ATOMS: atom_id res chain seq x y z
N MET A 1 -14.78 -14.79 -6.21
CA MET A 1 -14.15 -14.87 -4.88
C MET A 1 -12.83 -14.16 -5.03
N ASP A 2 -12.79 -12.90 -4.60
CA ASP A 2 -11.70 -11.98 -4.92
C ASP A 2 -10.42 -12.40 -4.19
N MET A 3 -9.27 -12.29 -4.87
CA MET A 3 -7.94 -12.60 -4.32
C MET A 3 -7.68 -11.90 -2.98
N PHE A 4 -8.34 -10.75 -2.76
CA PHE A 4 -8.32 -10.00 -1.50
C PHE A 4 -9.02 -10.73 -0.34
N ASP A 5 -10.13 -11.43 -0.54
CA ASP A 5 -10.87 -12.12 0.53
C ASP A 5 -10.11 -13.33 1.09
N SER A 6 -9.26 -13.96 0.28
CA SER A 6 -8.45 -15.12 0.69
C SER A 6 -7.29 -14.73 1.62
N CYS A 7 -6.74 -13.53 1.48
CA CYS A 7 -5.69 -13.03 2.37
C CYS A 7 -6.27 -12.49 3.68
N ILE A 8 -7.52 -12.03 3.65
CA ILE A 8 -8.23 -11.43 4.78
C ILE A 8 -8.68 -12.46 5.82
N ASN A 9 -8.86 -13.72 5.42
CA ASN A 9 -9.23 -14.84 6.29
C ASN A 9 -8.20 -15.96 6.16
N PRO A 10 -6.99 -15.80 6.74
CA PRO A 10 -6.04 -16.91 6.80
C PRO A 10 -6.70 -18.10 7.54
N PRO A 11 -6.40 -19.35 7.13
CA PRO A 11 -6.87 -20.51 7.89
C PRO A 11 -6.47 -20.32 9.35
N GLN A 12 -7.43 -20.50 10.25
CA GLN A 12 -7.19 -20.46 11.70
C GLN A 12 -6.26 -21.64 12.03
N THR A 13 -4.95 -21.44 11.94
CA THR A 13 -3.97 -22.41 12.40
C THR A 13 -4.06 -22.41 13.92
N GLU A 14 -4.72 -23.44 14.44
CA GLU A 14 -4.75 -23.75 15.85
C GLU A 14 -3.29 -23.76 16.37
N PRO A 15 -2.94 -22.93 17.36
CA PRO A 15 -1.56 -22.79 17.80
C PRO A 15 -1.03 -24.14 18.28
N LEU A 16 0.21 -24.47 17.89
CA LEU A 16 0.91 -25.65 18.43
C LEU A 16 0.89 -25.55 19.96
N LYS A 17 0.23 -26.53 20.61
CA LYS A 17 0.26 -26.67 22.06
C LYS A 17 1.72 -26.70 22.53
N PRO A 18 2.12 -25.88 23.52
CA PRO A 18 3.35 -26.14 24.23
C PRO A 18 3.21 -27.50 24.93
N GLU A 19 3.98 -28.50 24.52
CA GLU A 19 4.13 -29.73 25.28
C GLU A 19 5.03 -29.44 26.48
N ILE A 20 4.42 -29.11 27.62
CA ILE A 20 5.11 -29.04 28.90
C ILE A 20 4.40 -29.98 29.86
N ARG A 21 5.21 -30.90 30.40
CA ARG A 21 4.85 -32.05 31.23
C ARG A 21 3.89 -31.67 32.36
N SER A 22 2.61 -32.02 32.23
CA SER A 22 1.65 -31.99 33.32
C SER A 22 1.99 -33.10 34.32
N ASN A 23 2.11 -32.75 35.60
CA ASN A 23 2.12 -33.75 36.66
C ASN A 23 0.65 -34.07 36.98
N ASP A 24 0.09 -35.04 36.25
CA ASP A 24 -1.30 -35.52 36.39
C ASP A 24 -1.52 -36.32 37.69
N ASN A 25 -1.27 -35.71 38.86
CA ASN A 25 -1.55 -36.32 40.16
C ASN A 25 -1.84 -35.28 41.25
N LEU A 26 -2.84 -34.42 41.05
CA LEU A 26 -3.45 -33.66 42.14
C LEU A 26 -4.96 -33.62 41.94
N ASN A 27 -5.70 -34.09 42.96
CA ASN A 27 -7.15 -34.12 43.00
C ASN A 27 -7.74 -32.71 42.78
N ASP A 28 -8.72 -32.59 41.88
CA ASP A 28 -9.41 -31.33 41.52
C ASP A 28 -10.23 -30.67 42.67
N GLU A 29 -10.12 -31.15 43.91
CA GLU A 29 -10.78 -30.58 45.10
C GLU A 29 -9.84 -29.79 46.01
N ASP A 30 -8.60 -29.48 45.59
CA ASP A 30 -7.66 -28.72 46.40
C ASP A 30 -7.89 -27.20 46.24
N ILE A 31 -8.14 -26.49 47.36
CA ILE A 31 -8.41 -25.03 47.42
C ILE A 31 -7.31 -24.20 46.72
N PHE A 32 -6.10 -24.74 46.60
CA PHE A 32 -4.96 -24.11 45.97
C PHE A 32 -4.66 -24.60 44.54
N GLY A 33 -5.43 -25.56 44.00
CA GLY A 33 -5.22 -26.11 42.65
C GLY A 33 -5.33 -25.05 41.54
N SER A 34 -6.25 -24.10 41.71
CA SER A 34 -6.37 -22.93 40.83
C SER A 34 -5.20 -21.94 40.98
N SER A 35 -4.61 -21.82 42.18
CA SER A 35 -3.44 -20.97 42.43
C SER A 35 -2.17 -21.54 41.82
N ILE A 36 -2.05 -22.86 41.68
CA ILE A 36 -0.88 -23.54 41.11
C ILE A 36 -0.81 -23.34 39.58
N ASN A 37 -1.96 -23.28 38.91
CA ASN A 37 -2.03 -23.11 37.44
C ASN A 37 -2.39 -21.68 37.00
N LEU A 38 -2.42 -20.73 37.94
CA LEU A 38 -2.84 -19.34 37.69
C LEU A 38 -1.95 -18.65 36.65
N GLU A 39 -0.62 -18.79 36.79
CA GLU A 39 0.36 -18.24 35.84
C GLU A 39 0.11 -18.76 34.41
N GLU A 40 -0.09 -20.07 34.25
CA GLU A 40 -0.33 -20.69 32.95
C GLU A 40 -1.63 -20.20 32.32
N SER A 41 -2.69 -20.05 33.13
CA SER A 41 -3.98 -19.54 32.65
C SER A 41 -3.87 -18.10 32.12
N HIS A 42 -3.17 -17.23 32.84
CA HIS A 42 -2.99 -15.83 32.41
C HIS A 42 -2.04 -15.69 31.21
N ILE A 43 -1.01 -16.53 31.08
CA ILE A 43 -0.17 -16.55 29.87
C ILE A 43 -1.01 -16.95 28.66
N LYS A 44 -1.85 -17.99 28.77
CA LYS A 44 -2.74 -18.42 27.68
C LYS A 44 -3.78 -17.36 27.33
N GLU A 45 -4.39 -16.74 28.34
CA GLU A 45 -5.35 -15.66 28.17
C GLU A 45 -4.71 -14.45 27.49
N GLY A 46 -3.57 -13.97 28.01
CA GLY A 46 -2.84 -12.83 27.45
C GLY A 46 -2.36 -13.08 26.01
N TYR A 47 -1.92 -14.31 25.68
CA TYR A 47 -1.59 -14.67 24.30
C TYR A 47 -2.82 -14.64 23.39
N LYS A 48 -3.93 -15.23 23.84
CA LYS A 48 -5.17 -15.28 23.05
C LYS A 48 -5.74 -13.88 22.79
N ASP A 49 -5.75 -13.03 23.80
CA ASP A 49 -6.18 -11.64 23.68
C ASP A 49 -5.22 -10.86 22.77
N GLY A 50 -3.91 -10.95 23.00
CA GLY A 50 -2.91 -10.29 22.18
C GLY A 50 -2.96 -10.71 20.71
N TYR A 51 -3.20 -12.00 20.44
CA TYR A 51 -3.36 -12.52 19.07
C TYR A 51 -4.63 -11.97 18.40
N ARG A 52 -5.77 -12.01 19.09
CA ARG A 52 -7.04 -11.48 18.56
C ARG A 52 -6.92 -9.99 18.25
N ASP A 53 -6.37 -9.24 19.19
CA ASP A 53 -6.27 -7.79 19.09
C ASP A 53 -5.25 -7.41 18.00
N GLY A 54 -4.09 -8.08 17.97
CA GLY A 54 -3.08 -7.90 16.92
C GLY A 54 -3.60 -8.24 15.52
N LEU A 55 -4.40 -9.30 15.37
CA LEU A 55 -5.00 -9.66 14.08
C LEU A 55 -6.00 -8.60 13.60
N THR A 56 -6.84 -8.10 14.52
CA THR A 56 -7.86 -7.10 14.20
C THR A 56 -7.21 -5.76 13.86
N LEU A 57 -6.26 -5.32 14.69
CA LEU A 57 -5.57 -4.05 14.51
C LEU A 57 -4.67 -4.08 13.27
N GLY A 58 -3.88 -5.14 13.08
CA GLY A 58 -3.00 -5.26 11.92
C GLY A 58 -3.77 -5.26 10.59
N LYS A 59 -4.98 -5.84 10.55
CA LYS A 59 -5.86 -5.78 9.38
C LYS A 59 -6.36 -4.37 9.10
N GLN A 60 -6.81 -3.66 10.14
CA GLN A 60 -7.27 -2.27 10.03
C GLN A 60 -6.13 -1.37 9.54
N GLU A 61 -4.97 -1.44 10.19
CA GLU A 61 -3.80 -0.63 9.86
C GLU A 61 -3.31 -0.91 8.44
N GLY A 62 -3.17 -2.18 8.05
CA GLY A 62 -2.75 -2.56 6.70
C GLY A 62 -3.70 -2.04 5.62
N TYR A 63 -5.02 -2.08 5.88
CA TYR A 63 -6.02 -1.54 4.97
C TYR A 63 -5.89 -0.02 4.81
N GLU A 64 -5.83 0.72 5.93
CA GLU A 64 -5.75 2.18 5.91
C GLU A 64 -4.46 2.68 5.25
N VAL A 65 -3.32 2.06 5.62
CA VAL A 65 -2.01 2.38 5.04
C VAL A 65 -1.99 2.06 3.56
N GLY A 66 -2.47 0.88 3.15
CA GLY A 66 -2.51 0.48 1.75
C GLY A 66 -3.39 1.39 0.90
N LEU A 67 -4.58 1.75 1.40
CA LEU A 67 -5.49 2.65 0.70
C LEU A 67 -4.86 4.03 0.50
N LYS A 68 -4.25 4.60 1.55
CA LYS A 68 -3.62 5.91 1.49
C LYS A 68 -2.47 5.94 0.47
N HIS A 69 -1.50 5.04 0.59
CA HIS A 69 -0.33 5.04 -0.31
C HIS A 69 -0.70 4.67 -1.75
N GLY A 70 -1.66 3.76 -1.91
CA GLY A 70 -2.20 3.38 -3.20
C GLY A 70 -2.90 4.56 -3.89
N PHE A 71 -3.69 5.34 -3.15
CA PHE A 71 -4.33 6.54 -3.68
C PHE A 71 -3.30 7.62 -4.06
N GLU A 72 -2.35 7.95 -3.17
CA GLU A 72 -1.30 8.96 -3.43
C GLU A 72 -0.49 8.64 -4.69
N SER A 73 -0.10 7.37 -4.87
CA SER A 73 0.64 6.93 -6.06
C SER A 73 -0.25 6.88 -7.31
N GLY A 74 -1.48 6.38 -7.16
CA GLY A 74 -2.44 6.24 -8.25
C GLY A 74 -2.89 7.58 -8.83
N GLU A 75 -3.10 8.58 -7.98
CA GLU A 75 -3.45 9.94 -8.38
C GLU A 75 -2.35 10.57 -9.24
N GLU A 76 -1.09 10.48 -8.80
CA GLU A 76 0.06 11.01 -9.54
C GLU A 76 0.22 10.34 -10.91
N LEU A 77 0.17 9.01 -10.95
CA LEU A 77 0.26 8.25 -12.19
C LEU A 77 -0.90 8.57 -13.14
N GLY A 78 -2.11 8.70 -12.60
CA GLY A 78 -3.31 9.07 -13.34
C GLY A 78 -3.20 10.47 -13.96
N PHE A 79 -2.66 11.43 -13.21
CA PHE A 79 -2.39 12.79 -13.71
C PHE A 79 -1.45 12.77 -14.93
N TYR A 80 -0.33 12.06 -14.83
CA TYR A 80 0.62 11.93 -15.95
C TYR A 80 0.00 11.20 -17.13
N ARG A 81 -0.73 10.11 -16.89
CA ARG A 81 -1.39 9.33 -17.95
C ARG A 81 -2.40 10.17 -18.73
N GLY A 82 -3.25 10.92 -18.04
CA GLY A 82 -4.25 11.78 -18.68
C GLY A 82 -3.63 12.82 -19.61
N LEU A 83 -2.50 13.43 -19.21
CA LEU A 83 -1.80 14.41 -20.04
C LEU A 83 -1.13 13.77 -21.26
N VAL A 84 -0.50 12.61 -21.09
CA VAL A 84 0.06 11.83 -22.20
C VAL A 84 -1.04 11.46 -23.21
N ASP A 85 -2.22 11.06 -22.73
CA ASP A 85 -3.35 10.71 -23.60
C ASP A 85 -3.88 11.91 -24.39
N VAL A 86 -3.94 13.09 -23.75
CA VAL A 86 -4.29 14.36 -24.41
C VAL A 86 -3.25 14.73 -25.46
N TRP A 87 -1.96 14.77 -25.09
CA TRP A 87 -0.89 15.13 -26.03
C TRP A 87 -0.81 14.16 -27.21
N THR A 88 -0.98 12.86 -26.96
CA THR A 88 -1.02 11.84 -28.01
C THR A 88 -2.23 12.01 -28.92
N SER A 89 -3.38 12.41 -28.37
CA SER A 89 -4.57 12.76 -29.18
C SER A 89 -4.31 13.95 -30.10
N VAL A 90 -3.63 14.98 -29.59
CA VAL A 90 -3.24 16.15 -30.41
C VAL A 90 -2.32 15.73 -31.55
N ILE A 91 -1.31 14.87 -31.29
CA ILE A 91 -0.41 14.34 -32.33
C ILE A 91 -1.17 13.57 -33.41
N ARG A 92 -2.23 12.84 -33.04
CA ARG A 92 -3.07 12.10 -34.01
C ARG A 92 -3.85 13.04 -34.92
N VAL A 93 -4.36 14.15 -34.40
CA VAL A 93 -5.15 15.12 -35.16
C VAL A 93 -4.26 16.01 -36.03
N ASP A 94 -3.17 16.53 -35.45
CA ASP A 94 -2.16 17.30 -36.16
C ASP A 94 -0.75 16.74 -35.84
N PRO A 95 -0.21 15.89 -36.73
CA PRO A 95 1.11 15.33 -36.54
C PRO A 95 2.21 16.39 -36.48
N ASN A 96 2.04 17.60 -37.02
CA ASN A 96 3.11 18.60 -37.02
C ASN A 96 3.02 19.59 -35.85
N PHE A 97 2.02 19.46 -34.98
CA PHE A 97 1.81 20.35 -33.84
C PHE A 97 3.00 20.38 -32.87
N PHE A 98 3.58 19.21 -32.58
CA PHE A 98 4.75 19.07 -31.72
C PHE A 98 6.03 18.74 -32.49
N SER A 99 7.17 19.24 -32.01
CA SER A 99 8.48 18.86 -32.53
C SER A 99 8.77 17.37 -32.31
N SER A 100 9.66 16.80 -33.13
CA SER A 100 10.11 15.40 -32.98
C SER A 100 10.70 15.12 -31.59
N ARG A 101 11.39 16.11 -31.00
CA ARG A 101 11.93 16.05 -29.64
C ARG A 101 10.83 15.87 -28.60
N VAL A 102 9.77 16.67 -28.69
CA VAL A 102 8.64 16.61 -27.74
C VAL A 102 7.89 15.29 -27.88
N LYS A 103 7.60 14.84 -29.10
CA LYS A 103 6.96 13.52 -29.34
C LYS A 103 7.76 12.37 -28.72
N LYS A 104 9.09 12.40 -28.87
CA LYS A 104 9.98 11.40 -28.26
C LYS A 104 9.89 11.45 -26.73
N SER A 105 9.85 12.64 -26.15
CA SER A 105 9.71 12.83 -24.70
C SER A 105 8.38 12.26 -24.18
N ILE A 106 7.28 12.54 -24.88
CA ILE A 106 5.94 12.00 -24.55
C ILE A 106 5.96 10.47 -24.58
N HIS A 107 6.58 9.87 -25.61
CA HIS A 107 6.70 8.42 -25.71
C HIS A 107 7.50 7.82 -24.55
N GLN A 108 8.61 8.44 -24.14
CA GLN A 108 9.39 7.99 -22.98
C GLN A 108 8.59 8.06 -21.67
N ILE A 109 7.79 9.11 -21.48
CA ILE A 109 6.89 9.22 -20.32
C ILE A 109 5.86 8.08 -20.35
N GLN A 110 5.31 7.75 -21.54
CA GLN A 110 4.40 6.62 -21.70
C GLN A 110 5.07 5.28 -21.35
N GLU A 111 6.29 5.04 -21.82
CA GLU A 111 7.06 3.82 -21.50
C GLU A 111 7.30 3.68 -19.98
N LEU A 112 7.63 4.78 -19.29
CA LEU A 112 7.80 4.77 -17.83
C LEU A 112 6.49 4.47 -17.10
N LEU A 113 5.35 5.02 -17.58
CA LEU A 113 4.04 4.72 -17.02
C LEU A 113 3.63 3.26 -17.20
N GLU A 114 3.98 2.64 -18.33
CA GLU A 114 3.70 1.23 -18.60
C GLU A 114 4.61 0.28 -17.81
N LYS A 115 5.85 0.70 -17.54
CA LYS A 115 6.82 -0.07 -16.75
C LYS A 115 6.53 -0.02 -15.24
N TYR A 116 5.78 0.98 -14.77
CA TYR A 116 5.55 1.15 -13.34
C TYR A 116 4.84 -0.07 -12.72
N PRO A 117 5.41 -0.72 -11.70
CA PRO A 117 4.82 -1.91 -11.11
C PRO A 117 3.68 -1.51 -10.14
N ILE A 118 2.47 -1.45 -10.67
CA ILE A 118 1.27 -1.08 -9.89
C ILE A 118 0.94 -2.15 -8.82
N MET A 119 1.18 -3.42 -9.14
CA MET A 119 0.76 -4.56 -8.31
C MET A 119 1.82 -5.06 -7.33
N ASP A 120 3.08 -4.68 -7.54
CA ASP A 120 4.17 -4.97 -6.61
C ASP A 120 4.44 -3.69 -5.82
N HIS A 121 4.22 -3.70 -4.51
CA HIS A 121 4.43 -2.53 -3.66
C HIS A 121 5.81 -2.51 -3.00
N GLU A 122 6.56 -3.61 -3.06
CA GLU A 122 7.90 -3.75 -2.51
C GLU A 122 9.00 -3.62 -3.58
N ASP A 123 8.61 -3.45 -4.85
CA ASP A 123 9.55 -3.23 -5.94
C ASP A 123 10.36 -1.94 -5.71
N GLU A 124 11.65 -2.11 -5.42
CA GLU A 124 12.61 -1.04 -5.15
C GLU A 124 12.73 -0.05 -6.33
N SER A 125 12.36 -0.46 -7.55
CA SER A 125 12.44 0.39 -8.75
C SER A 125 11.32 1.43 -8.85
N LYS A 126 10.24 1.34 -8.07
CA LYS A 126 9.08 2.25 -8.14
C LYS A 126 9.47 3.70 -7.92
N ASP A 127 10.26 3.95 -6.88
CA ASP A 127 10.68 5.29 -6.52
C ASP A 127 11.57 5.90 -7.60
N ASP A 128 12.41 5.09 -8.23
CA ASP A 128 13.28 5.54 -9.30
C ASP A 128 12.52 5.79 -10.59
N ILE A 129 11.53 4.95 -10.93
CA ILE A 129 10.61 5.20 -12.04
C ILE A 129 9.81 6.49 -11.80
N LEU A 130 9.27 6.73 -10.60
CA LEU A 130 8.54 7.96 -10.28
C LEU A 130 9.44 9.20 -10.35
N LYS A 131 10.67 9.13 -9.82
CA LYS A 131 11.64 10.23 -9.94
C LYS A 131 11.94 10.53 -11.40
N GLU A 132 12.19 9.50 -12.22
CA GLU A 132 12.46 9.67 -13.65
C GLU A 132 11.24 10.27 -14.37
N LEU A 133 10.03 9.79 -14.05
CA LEU A 133 8.77 10.27 -14.59
C LEU A 133 8.55 11.76 -14.29
N ARG A 134 8.70 12.17 -13.03
CA ARG A 134 8.62 13.57 -12.57
C ARG A 134 9.62 14.46 -13.31
N LEU A 135 10.86 14.01 -13.45
CA LEU A 135 11.93 14.75 -14.14
C LEU A 135 11.61 14.94 -15.63
N LYS A 136 11.26 13.87 -16.34
CA LYS A 136 10.91 13.94 -17.77
C LYS A 136 9.65 14.75 -18.01
N PHE A 137 8.66 14.62 -17.14
CA PHE A 137 7.41 15.37 -17.23
C PHE A 137 7.67 16.88 -17.13
N ARG A 138 8.44 17.32 -16.12
CA ARG A 138 8.83 18.74 -15.97
C ARG A 138 9.61 19.25 -17.18
N ALA A 139 10.57 18.47 -17.68
CA ALA A 139 11.33 18.83 -18.88
C ALA A 139 10.44 18.94 -20.13
N THR A 140 9.42 18.10 -20.24
CA THR A 140 8.44 18.12 -21.34
C THR A 140 7.54 19.36 -21.24
N CYS A 141 7.04 19.69 -20.05
CA CYS A 141 6.26 20.91 -19.81
C CYS A 141 7.05 22.18 -20.16
N ALA A 142 8.31 22.25 -19.76
CA ALA A 142 9.21 23.34 -20.14
C ALA A 142 9.41 23.43 -21.66
N SER A 143 9.54 22.28 -22.33
CA SER A 143 9.67 22.22 -23.81
C SER A 143 8.39 22.64 -24.54
N LEU A 144 7.23 22.45 -23.90
CA LEU A 144 5.92 22.83 -24.40
C LEU A 144 5.53 24.28 -24.04
N GLY A 145 6.28 24.92 -23.13
CA GLY A 145 5.94 26.24 -22.61
C GLY A 145 4.67 26.26 -21.75
N VAL A 146 4.27 25.11 -21.19
CA VAL A 146 3.08 24.99 -20.33
C VAL A 146 3.51 24.84 -18.87
N LYS A 147 2.76 25.47 -17.97
CA LYS A 147 2.92 25.27 -16.52
C LYS A 147 1.89 24.24 -16.05
N LEU A 148 2.31 22.97 -16.04
CA LEU A 148 1.53 21.87 -15.48
C LEU A 148 2.32 21.30 -14.32
N GLU A 149 1.72 21.33 -13.13
CA GLU A 149 2.32 20.84 -11.90
C GLU A 149 1.35 19.87 -11.24
N TYR A 150 1.89 18.74 -10.76
CA TYR A 150 1.15 17.85 -9.89
C TYR A 150 1.28 18.40 -8.47
N GLU A 151 0.21 18.98 -7.95
CA GLU A 151 0.16 19.56 -6.59
C GLU A 151 -0.17 18.50 -5.53
N GLY A 152 -0.68 17.34 -5.96
CA GLY A 152 -1.15 16.27 -5.10
C GLY A 152 -2.46 16.61 -4.38
N TYR A 153 -3.10 15.60 -3.79
CA TYR A 153 -4.28 15.83 -2.96
C TYR A 153 -3.96 16.77 -1.78
N PRO A 154 -4.74 17.85 -1.56
CA PRO A 154 -4.55 18.72 -0.40
C PRO A 154 -4.69 17.87 0.87
N LYS A 155 -3.59 17.78 1.63
CA LYS A 155 -3.57 17.01 2.87
C LYS A 155 -4.55 17.69 3.83
N MET A 156 -5.42 16.93 4.49
CA MET A 156 -6.37 17.47 5.49
C MET A 156 -5.69 18.34 6.57
N SER A 157 -4.38 18.19 6.79
CA SER A 157 -3.59 19.07 7.65
C SER A 157 -3.57 20.55 7.23
N ASP A 158 -3.88 20.86 5.98
CA ASP A 158 -3.98 22.23 5.47
C ASP A 158 -5.37 22.87 5.76
N SER A 159 -6.24 22.13 6.47
CA SER A 159 -7.60 22.56 6.83
C SER A 159 -7.70 23.25 8.20
N HIS A 160 -6.59 23.66 8.81
CA HIS A 160 -6.61 24.49 10.01
C HIS A 160 -6.80 25.98 9.68
N ILE A 161 -7.94 26.31 9.08
CA ILE A 161 -8.52 27.66 9.17
C ILE A 161 -10.01 27.50 9.45
N TYR A 162 -10.36 27.54 10.74
CA TYR A 162 -11.44 28.38 11.27
C TYR A 162 -11.27 28.58 12.77
#